data_AF-A0A6H9GPE7-F1
#
_entry.id   AF-A0A6H9GPE7-F1
#
_cell.length_a   1.000
_cell.length_b   1.000
_cell.length_c   1.000
_cell.angle_alpha   90.00
_cell.angle_beta   90.00
_cell.angle_gamma   90.00
#
_symmetry.space_group_name_H-M   'P 1'
#
loop_
_entity.id
_entity.type
_entity.pdbx_description
1 polymer ?
#
loop_
_entity_poly.entity_id
_entity_poly.type
_entity_poly.pdbx_seq_one_letter_code
_entity_poly.pdbx_strand_id
1 'polypeptide(L)'
;MISPSLEIIEQCKTAISEWLKPIGLELKPEKTRVCHTLNPIEYNGKTEKPGFDFLGFNIRQYPAGKYKAGKICKGISKTFLTHIKPSQKAVKAHTEAIKGVIKKHKTAPQSALISQLNPIIRGWANYYSGVVSMDTFTKLDYTIWLMLRAWTVSRCGKANYKKLRNYFRPGTVKLSNGKERHESWLFKTKDGLYLCKHNWTPIIRHTLVRPDASPFDGNWTYWATRRGQAIDTPTRVAKLLKKQQGKCSRCGQYFTPSDLIEVDHIHPLSLGGKDEYKNLQLLHRHCHDDKSASDGSLKSSSLTSSVKQDNTGLTKRSQAVSLTREQSN
;
A
#
# COMPACT_ATOMS: atom_id res chain seq x y z
N MET A 1 13.10 -12.76 -16.54
CA MET A 1 13.85 -13.70 -15.69
C MET A 1 14.94 -12.94 -14.96
N ILE A 2 15.31 -13.39 -13.76
CA ILE A 2 16.36 -12.78 -12.95
C ILE A 2 17.27 -13.93 -12.53
N SER A 3 18.56 -13.85 -12.88
CA SER A 3 19.56 -14.86 -12.56
C SER A 3 20.90 -14.17 -12.31
N PRO A 4 21.78 -14.73 -11.45
CA PRO A 4 23.13 -14.22 -11.25
C PRO A 4 24.06 -14.49 -12.45
N SER A 5 23.76 -15.49 -13.30
CA SER A 5 24.59 -15.85 -14.46
C SER A 5 23.92 -15.49 -15.78
N LEU A 6 24.70 -14.93 -16.70
CA LEU A 6 24.26 -14.61 -18.06
C LEU A 6 23.94 -15.88 -18.85
N GLU A 7 24.75 -16.92 -18.74
CA GLU A 7 24.57 -18.20 -19.45
C GLU A 7 23.20 -18.82 -19.14
N ILE A 8 22.80 -18.79 -17.87
CA ILE A 8 21.49 -19.28 -17.43
C ILE A 8 20.37 -18.46 -18.09
N ILE A 9 20.52 -17.14 -18.21
CA ILE A 9 19.52 -16.29 -18.86
C ILE A 9 19.36 -16.67 -20.34
N GLU A 10 20.46 -16.98 -21.02
CA GLU A 10 20.45 -17.40 -22.42
C GLU A 10 19.81 -18.77 -22.61
N GLN A 11 20.18 -19.75 -21.78
CA GLN A 11 19.54 -21.07 -21.78
C GLN A 11 18.04 -20.95 -21.54
N CYS A 12 17.61 -20.16 -20.55
CA CYS A 12 16.19 -19.98 -20.30
C CYS A 12 15.49 -19.22 -21.44
N LYS A 13 16.17 -18.31 -22.15
CA LYS A 13 15.60 -17.64 -23.33
C LYS A 13 15.33 -18.64 -24.45
N THR A 14 16.23 -19.60 -24.67
CA THR A 14 16.04 -20.71 -25.61
C THR A 14 14.88 -21.59 -25.18
N ALA A 15 14.86 -22.05 -23.93
CA ALA A 15 13.80 -22.89 -23.38
C ALA A 15 12.40 -22.23 -23.48
N ILE A 16 12.29 -20.94 -23.17
CA ILE A 16 11.03 -20.20 -23.32
C ILE A 16 10.62 -20.12 -24.80
N SER A 17 11.58 -19.90 -25.71
CA SER A 17 11.29 -19.83 -27.14
C SER A 17 10.75 -21.16 -27.65
N GLU A 18 11.33 -22.29 -27.24
CA GLU A 18 10.84 -23.63 -27.57
C GLU A 18 9.47 -23.91 -26.96
N TRP A 19 9.24 -23.51 -25.72
CA TRP A 19 7.96 -23.68 -25.04
C TRP A 19 6.82 -22.86 -25.68
N LEU A 20 7.12 -21.68 -26.25
CA LEU A 20 6.14 -20.83 -26.91
C LEU A 20 5.75 -21.29 -28.33
N LYS A 21 6.63 -22.01 -29.04
CA LYS A 21 6.39 -22.53 -30.40
C LYS A 21 5.08 -23.30 -30.56
N PRO A 22 4.74 -24.31 -29.72
CA PRO A 22 3.48 -25.04 -29.87
C PRO A 22 2.24 -24.17 -29.61
N ILE A 23 2.38 -23.04 -28.92
CA ILE A 23 1.30 -22.07 -28.65
C ILE A 23 1.15 -21.06 -29.82
N GLY A 24 2.09 -21.07 -30.78
CA GLY A 24 2.12 -20.12 -31.90
C GLY A 24 2.59 -18.72 -31.51
N LEU A 25 3.38 -18.60 -30.44
CA LEU A 25 3.94 -17.33 -29.96
C LEU A 25 5.46 -17.31 -30.11
N GLU A 26 6.02 -16.12 -30.35
CA GLU A 26 7.46 -15.92 -30.47
C GLU A 26 7.91 -14.65 -29.72
N LEU A 27 9.15 -14.69 -29.23
CA LEU A 27 9.76 -13.54 -28.56
C LEU A 27 10.21 -12.51 -29.62
N LYS A 28 9.63 -11.32 -29.59
CA LYS A 28 10.04 -10.24 -30.49
C LYS A 28 11.46 -9.76 -30.12
N PRO A 29 12.48 -9.87 -31.00
CA PRO A 29 13.86 -9.53 -30.67
C PRO A 29 14.03 -8.04 -30.33
N GLU A 30 13.28 -7.15 -31.00
CA GLU A 30 13.30 -5.70 -30.73
C GLU A 30 12.85 -5.32 -29.31
N LYS A 31 11.99 -6.14 -28.69
CA LYS A 31 11.47 -5.89 -27.34
C LYS A 31 12.21 -6.67 -26.26
N THR A 32 13.02 -7.66 -26.67
CA THR A 32 13.72 -8.56 -25.77
C THR A 32 15.13 -8.05 -25.54
N ARG A 33 15.41 -7.62 -24.31
CA ARG A 33 16.68 -7.03 -23.92
C ARG A 33 17.24 -7.71 -22.69
N VAL A 34 18.49 -8.13 -22.76
CA VAL A 34 19.24 -8.64 -21.61
C VAL A 34 20.03 -7.48 -21.03
N CYS A 35 19.90 -7.25 -19.73
CA CYS A 35 20.62 -6.18 -19.04
C CYS A 35 20.89 -6.58 -17.60
N HIS A 36 21.97 -6.06 -17.04
CA HIS A 36 22.27 -6.21 -15.62
C HIS A 36 21.68 -5.03 -14.82
N THR A 37 21.33 -5.24 -13.56
CA THR A 37 20.68 -4.22 -12.72
C THR A 37 21.64 -3.15 -12.21
N LEU A 38 22.89 -3.53 -11.92
CA LEU A 38 23.95 -2.65 -11.37
C LEU A 38 24.93 -2.14 -12.44
N ASN A 39 25.62 -3.06 -13.12
CA ASN A 39 26.68 -2.76 -14.07
C ASN A 39 26.16 -2.66 -15.52
N PRO A 40 26.77 -1.85 -16.39
CA PRO A 40 26.64 -2.01 -17.84
C PRO A 40 27.18 -3.37 -18.27
N ILE A 41 26.60 -3.96 -19.31
CA ILE A 41 27.10 -5.20 -19.93
C ILE A 41 27.23 -5.01 -21.43
N GLU A 42 28.19 -5.69 -22.05
CA GLU A 42 28.24 -5.81 -23.49
C GLU A 42 27.47 -7.06 -23.90
N TYR A 43 26.48 -6.87 -24.77
CA TYR A 43 25.63 -7.94 -25.25
C TYR A 43 25.34 -7.73 -26.73
N ASN A 44 25.60 -8.73 -27.57
CA ASN A 44 25.43 -8.66 -29.03
C ASN A 44 26.11 -7.43 -29.68
N GLY A 45 27.34 -7.12 -29.25
CA GLY A 45 28.13 -6.00 -29.76
C GLY A 45 27.63 -4.60 -29.36
N LYS A 46 26.72 -4.51 -28.38
CA LYS A 46 26.20 -3.24 -27.85
C LYS A 46 26.38 -3.16 -26.34
N THR A 47 26.78 -1.98 -25.85
CA THR A 47 26.83 -1.69 -24.41
C THR A 47 25.43 -1.38 -23.89
N GLU A 48 24.87 -2.29 -23.12
CA GLU A 48 23.56 -2.19 -22.51
C GLU A 48 23.60 -1.41 -21.20
N LYS A 49 22.68 -0.45 -21.07
CA LYS A 49 22.58 0.38 -19.85
C LYS A 49 22.03 -0.45 -18.68
N PRO A 50 22.51 -0.20 -17.45
CA PRO A 50 22.03 -0.91 -16.28
C PRO A 50 20.59 -0.54 -15.92
N GLY A 51 19.85 -1.54 -15.45
CA GLY A 51 18.45 -1.44 -15.04
C GLY A 51 17.47 -1.56 -16.20
N PHE A 52 16.21 -1.80 -15.90
CA PHE A 52 15.16 -2.02 -16.90
C PHE A 52 13.83 -1.42 -16.49
N ASP A 53 12.96 -1.24 -17.49
CA ASP A 53 11.60 -0.76 -17.27
C ASP A 53 10.62 -1.94 -17.26
N PHE A 54 9.76 -2.00 -16.24
CA PHE A 54 8.70 -3.00 -16.12
C PHE A 54 7.45 -2.35 -15.52
N LEU A 55 6.29 -2.53 -16.18
CA LEU A 55 5.00 -1.96 -15.76
C LEU A 55 5.04 -0.45 -15.43
N GLY A 56 5.87 0.31 -16.17
CA GLY A 56 6.03 1.74 -15.98
C GLY A 56 6.98 2.13 -14.84
N PHE A 57 7.66 1.18 -14.22
CA PHE A 57 8.70 1.41 -13.21
C PHE A 57 10.09 1.15 -13.80
N ASN A 58 11.05 2.01 -13.49
CA ASN A 58 12.47 1.77 -13.74
C ASN A 58 13.09 1.12 -12.50
N ILE A 59 13.64 -0.07 -12.67
CA ILE A 59 14.31 -0.85 -11.64
C ILE A 59 15.80 -0.82 -11.92
N ARG A 60 16.57 -0.19 -11.03
CA ARG A 60 18.02 -0.09 -11.17
C ARG A 60 18.72 -0.18 -9.82
N GLN A 61 19.88 -0.84 -9.82
CA GLN A 61 20.79 -0.85 -8.69
C GLN A 61 21.91 0.17 -8.91
N TYR A 62 22.37 0.75 -7.81
CA TYR A 62 23.46 1.72 -7.78
C TYR A 62 24.50 1.24 -6.78
N PRO A 63 25.80 1.39 -7.07
CA PRO A 63 26.84 1.06 -6.10
C PRO A 63 26.65 1.92 -4.85
N ALA A 64 26.78 1.30 -3.68
CA ALA A 64 26.57 1.95 -2.40
C ALA A 64 27.70 1.56 -1.45
N GLY A 65 28.30 2.57 -0.80
CA GLY A 65 29.31 2.34 0.23
C GLY A 65 28.75 1.68 1.49
N LYS A 66 29.65 1.16 2.34
CA LYS A 66 29.35 0.41 3.58
C LYS A 66 28.30 1.07 4.48
N TYR A 67 28.24 2.40 4.50
CA TYR A 67 27.34 3.19 5.34
C TYR A 67 25.97 3.49 4.72
N LYS A 68 25.81 3.32 3.40
CA LYS A 68 24.56 3.63 2.68
C LYS A 68 23.80 2.39 2.24
N ALA A 69 24.46 1.24 2.18
CA ALA A 69 23.87 -0.01 1.76
C ALA A 69 23.15 -0.72 2.93
N GLY A 70 22.01 -1.34 2.64
CA GLY A 70 21.31 -2.16 3.63
C GLY A 70 22.11 -3.41 4.00
N LYS A 71 21.84 -4.02 5.15
CA LYS A 71 22.47 -5.29 5.55
C LYS A 71 21.75 -6.47 4.88
N ILE A 72 22.50 -7.47 4.44
CA ILE A 72 21.96 -8.76 3.97
C ILE A 72 21.64 -9.63 5.19
N CYS A 73 22.60 -9.74 6.10
CA CYS A 73 22.50 -10.43 7.38
C CYS A 73 23.45 -9.74 8.40
N LYS A 74 23.48 -10.21 9.66
CA LYS A 74 24.36 -9.65 10.69
C LYS A 74 25.82 -9.69 10.21
N GLY A 75 26.42 -8.52 9.97
CA GLY A 75 27.83 -8.36 9.57
C GLY A 75 28.08 -8.17 8.07
N ILE A 76 27.16 -8.59 7.18
CA ILE A 76 27.33 -8.46 5.73
C ILE A 76 26.46 -7.31 5.19
N SER A 77 27.12 -6.23 4.79
CA SER A 77 26.47 -5.11 4.07
C SER A 77 26.30 -5.44 2.60
N LYS A 78 25.17 -5.02 2.01
CA LYS A 78 25.04 -4.97 0.55
C LYS A 78 26.11 -4.03 -0.03
N THR A 79 26.47 -4.22 -1.28
CA THR A 79 27.35 -3.30 -2.03
C THR A 79 26.56 -2.36 -2.93
N PHE A 80 25.23 -2.46 -2.92
CA PHE A 80 24.35 -1.71 -3.80
C PHE A 80 23.04 -1.29 -3.12
N LEU A 81 22.41 -0.24 -3.69
CA LEU A 81 21.08 0.23 -3.35
C LEU A 81 20.15 0.07 -4.55
N THR A 82 18.99 -0.54 -4.35
CA THR A 82 17.98 -0.68 -5.40
C THR A 82 17.03 0.52 -5.36
N HIS A 83 16.98 1.27 -6.46
CA HIS A 83 15.99 2.30 -6.65
C HIS A 83 14.96 1.85 -7.68
N ILE A 84 13.71 1.82 -7.24
CA ILE A 84 12.55 1.67 -8.10
C ILE A 84 11.92 3.05 -8.23
N LYS A 85 11.85 3.58 -9.44
CA LYS A 85 11.33 4.93 -9.74
C LYS A 85 10.28 4.85 -10.86
N PRO A 86 9.41 5.86 -11.03
CA PRO A 86 8.62 5.96 -12.25
C PRO A 86 9.55 6.01 -13.48
N SER A 87 9.27 5.19 -14.49
CA SER A 87 10.05 5.17 -15.73
C SER A 87 9.94 6.50 -16.47
N GLN A 88 10.99 6.90 -17.18
CA GLN A 88 10.99 8.16 -17.94
C GLN A 88 9.89 8.16 -19.01
N LYS A 89 9.62 6.99 -19.61
CA LYS A 89 8.53 6.81 -20.56
C LYS A 89 7.17 7.12 -19.92
N ALA A 90 6.91 6.61 -18.72
CA ALA A 90 5.67 6.87 -18.00
C ALA A 90 5.53 8.33 -17.56
N VAL A 91 6.62 8.95 -17.08
CA VAL A 91 6.66 10.37 -16.71
C VAL A 91 6.34 11.26 -17.92
N LYS A 92 6.96 10.96 -19.08
CA LYS A 92 6.70 11.69 -20.33
C LYS A 92 5.25 11.52 -20.79
N ALA A 93 4.73 10.30 -20.78
CA ALA A 93 3.34 10.01 -21.16
C ALA A 93 2.34 10.79 -20.29
N HIS A 94 2.54 10.80 -18.97
CA HIS A 94 1.72 11.56 -18.04
C HIS A 94 1.81 13.07 -18.26
N THR A 95 3.01 13.57 -18.50
CA THR A 95 3.24 15.00 -18.81
C THR A 95 2.51 15.42 -20.09
N GLU A 96 2.58 14.60 -21.15
CA GLU A 96 1.85 14.86 -22.40
C GLU A 96 0.33 14.75 -22.22
N ALA A 97 -0.16 13.82 -21.39
CA ALA A 97 -1.59 13.74 -21.06
C ALA A 97 -2.09 15.03 -20.39
N ILE A 98 -1.37 15.53 -19.37
CA ILE A 98 -1.70 16.78 -18.69
C ILE A 98 -1.66 17.96 -19.66
N LYS A 99 -0.61 18.04 -20.48
CA LYS A 99 -0.47 19.08 -21.51
C LYS A 99 -1.62 19.03 -22.52
N GLY A 100 -2.08 17.85 -22.91
CA GLY A 100 -3.25 17.65 -23.75
C GLY A 100 -4.52 18.23 -23.12
N VAL A 101 -4.74 17.96 -21.83
CA VAL A 101 -5.88 18.52 -21.07
C VAL A 101 -5.80 20.04 -21.00
N ILE A 102 -4.64 20.61 -20.69
CA ILE A 102 -4.44 22.06 -20.62
C ILE A 102 -4.69 22.72 -21.98
N LYS A 103 -4.21 22.11 -23.08
CA LYS A 103 -4.45 22.59 -24.44
C LYS A 103 -5.93 22.57 -24.81
N LYS A 104 -6.64 21.49 -24.50
CA LYS A 104 -8.10 21.35 -24.76
C LYS A 104 -8.90 22.42 -24.00
N HIS A 105 -8.45 22.78 -22.80
CA HIS A 105 -9.13 23.74 -21.92
C HIS A 105 -8.51 25.15 -21.98
N LYS A 106 -7.96 25.56 -23.12
CA LYS A 106 -7.28 26.87 -23.27
C LYS A 106 -8.19 28.06 -22.93
N THR A 107 -9.45 28.02 -23.34
CA THR A 107 -10.45 29.09 -23.10
C THR A 107 -11.43 28.77 -21.97
N ALA A 108 -11.44 27.52 -21.50
CA ALA A 108 -12.36 27.03 -20.48
C ALA A 108 -12.18 27.76 -19.13
N PRO A 109 -13.20 27.79 -18.25
CA PRO A 109 -13.05 28.36 -16.91
C PRO A 109 -12.02 27.59 -16.08
N GLN A 110 -11.40 28.28 -15.12
CA GLN A 110 -10.38 27.71 -14.25
C GLN A 110 -10.89 26.46 -13.49
N SER A 111 -12.15 26.48 -13.06
CA SER A 111 -12.80 25.36 -12.36
C SER A 111 -12.88 24.09 -13.21
N ALA A 112 -13.23 24.22 -14.49
CA ALA A 112 -13.29 23.09 -15.42
C ALA A 112 -11.90 22.46 -15.62
N LEU A 113 -10.86 23.29 -15.80
CA LEU A 113 -9.49 22.80 -15.92
C LEU A 113 -9.04 22.03 -14.67
N ILE A 114 -9.30 22.55 -13.48
CA ILE A 114 -8.95 21.89 -12.21
C ILE A 114 -9.69 20.56 -12.07
N SER A 115 -10.99 20.54 -12.38
CA SER A 115 -11.83 19.35 -12.25
C SER A 115 -11.36 18.21 -13.14
N GLN A 116 -10.81 18.52 -14.33
CA GLN A 116 -10.26 17.52 -15.24
C GLN A 116 -8.85 17.05 -14.85
N LEU A 117 -8.01 17.95 -14.33
CA LEU A 117 -6.63 17.60 -13.97
C LEU A 117 -6.53 16.82 -12.65
N ASN A 118 -7.37 17.12 -11.66
CA ASN A 118 -7.28 16.54 -10.32
C ASN A 118 -7.36 15.00 -10.31
N PRO A 119 -8.30 14.34 -11.00
CA PRO A 119 -8.36 12.87 -11.06
C PRO A 119 -7.10 12.26 -11.68
N ILE A 120 -6.57 12.86 -12.75
CA ILE A 120 -5.37 12.39 -13.46
C ILE A 120 -4.14 12.47 -12.55
N ILE A 121 -3.94 13.62 -11.89
CA ILE A 121 -2.83 13.83 -10.96
C ILE A 121 -2.91 12.86 -9.78
N ARG A 122 -4.09 12.76 -9.16
CA ARG A 122 -4.30 11.88 -8.00
C ARG A 122 -4.11 10.41 -8.34
N GLY A 123 -4.69 9.94 -9.44
CA GLY A 123 -4.56 8.56 -9.89
C GLY A 123 -3.10 8.18 -10.14
N TRP A 124 -2.36 9.04 -10.85
CA TRP A 124 -0.95 8.79 -11.15
C TRP A 124 -0.07 8.82 -9.90
N ALA A 125 -0.28 9.80 -9.01
CA ALA A 125 0.48 9.88 -7.76
C ALA A 125 0.21 8.68 -6.84
N ASN A 126 -1.03 8.19 -6.78
CA ASN A 126 -1.37 6.98 -6.02
C ASN A 126 -0.72 5.72 -6.60
N TYR A 127 -0.69 5.56 -7.93
CA TYR A 127 -0.05 4.39 -8.56
C TYR A 127 1.46 4.32 -8.25
N TYR A 128 2.13 5.48 -8.19
CA TYR A 128 3.56 5.57 -7.92
C TYR A 128 3.91 5.85 -6.45
N SER A 129 2.96 5.85 -5.51
CA SER A 129 3.23 6.16 -4.10
C SER A 129 4.01 5.05 -3.37
N GLY A 130 4.04 3.83 -3.93
CA GLY A 130 4.75 2.67 -3.38
C GLY A 130 6.28 2.72 -3.52
N VAL A 131 6.81 3.59 -4.38
CA VAL A 131 8.21 3.56 -4.83
C VAL A 131 8.95 4.89 -4.57
N VAL A 132 10.20 5.01 -5.03
CA VAL A 132 11.01 6.22 -4.83
C VAL A 132 10.56 7.32 -5.82
N SER A 133 9.45 8.00 -5.52
CA SER A 133 8.79 8.90 -6.47
C SER A 133 8.82 10.39 -6.11
N MET A 134 9.25 10.77 -4.90
CA MET A 134 9.11 12.14 -4.40
C MET A 134 9.84 13.20 -5.24
N ASP A 135 11.06 12.90 -5.70
CA ASP A 135 11.81 13.78 -6.60
C ASP A 135 11.09 13.94 -7.96
N THR A 136 10.60 12.84 -8.52
CA THR A 136 9.80 12.85 -9.76
C THR A 136 8.51 13.65 -9.59
N PHE A 137 7.80 13.49 -8.49
CA PHE A 137 6.58 14.24 -8.16
C PHE A 137 6.86 15.74 -8.11
N THR A 138 7.93 16.14 -7.43
CA THR A 138 8.33 17.56 -7.32
C THR A 138 8.67 18.16 -8.69
N LYS A 139 9.39 17.42 -9.55
CA LYS A 139 9.70 17.84 -10.93
C LYS A 139 8.45 17.96 -11.80
N LEU A 140 7.51 17.02 -11.66
CA LEU A 140 6.22 17.08 -12.36
C LEU A 140 5.40 18.28 -11.90
N ASP A 141 5.30 18.53 -10.60
CA ASP A 141 4.56 19.68 -10.06
C ASP A 141 5.14 21.01 -10.56
N TYR A 142 6.47 21.13 -10.64
CA TYR A 142 7.13 22.28 -11.25
C TYR A 142 6.81 22.42 -12.74
N THR A 143 6.85 21.32 -13.49
CA THR A 143 6.54 21.30 -14.93
C THR A 143 5.09 21.73 -15.17
N ILE A 144 4.15 21.24 -14.36
CA ILE A 144 2.73 21.59 -14.43
C ILE A 144 2.53 23.06 -14.07
N TRP A 145 3.24 23.56 -13.06
CA TRP A 145 3.22 24.99 -12.72
C TRP A 145 3.65 25.86 -13.91
N LEU A 146 4.71 25.48 -14.63
CA LEU A 146 5.13 26.19 -15.85
C LEU A 146 4.04 26.18 -16.93
N MET A 147 3.40 25.04 -17.14
CA MET A 147 2.30 24.90 -18.11
C MET A 147 1.09 25.76 -17.73
N LEU A 148 0.71 25.77 -16.45
CA LEU A 148 -0.41 26.58 -15.94
C LEU A 148 -0.07 28.07 -15.98
N ARG A 149 1.18 28.45 -15.68
CA ARG A 149 1.66 29.81 -15.85
C ARG A 149 1.51 30.25 -17.31
N ALA A 150 1.98 29.45 -18.28
CA ALA A 150 1.80 29.75 -19.71
C ALA A 150 0.31 29.86 -20.09
N TRP A 151 -0.54 28.96 -19.58
CA TRP A 151 -1.99 29.03 -19.78
C TRP A 151 -2.57 30.35 -19.26
N THR A 152 -2.23 30.78 -18.04
CA THR A 152 -2.72 32.05 -17.48
C THR A 152 -2.23 33.26 -18.26
N VAL A 153 -0.96 33.27 -18.70
CA VAL A 153 -0.38 34.35 -19.50
C VAL A 153 -1.10 34.45 -20.85
N SER A 154 -1.41 33.32 -21.48
CA SER A 154 -2.14 33.31 -22.76
C SER A 154 -3.53 33.96 -22.68
N ARG A 155 -4.18 33.93 -21.51
CA ARG A 155 -5.48 34.58 -21.26
C ARG A 155 -5.36 36.04 -20.86
N CYS A 156 -4.22 36.40 -20.28
CA CYS A 156 -3.97 37.72 -19.71
C CYS A 156 -3.23 38.66 -20.67
N GLY A 157 -2.74 38.15 -21.80
CA GLY A 157 -1.97 38.86 -22.83
C GLY A 157 -0.52 39.18 -22.45
N LYS A 158 -0.24 39.46 -21.16
CA LYS A 158 1.11 39.78 -20.64
C LYS A 158 1.37 39.04 -19.33
N ALA A 159 2.63 38.63 -19.13
CA ALA A 159 3.08 38.05 -17.87
C ALA A 159 3.16 39.15 -16.80
N ASN A 160 2.28 39.09 -15.80
CA ASN A 160 2.25 40.04 -14.70
C ASN A 160 1.82 39.32 -13.41
N TYR A 161 2.60 39.45 -12.34
CA TYR A 161 2.33 38.82 -11.05
C TYR A 161 0.95 39.17 -10.47
N LYS A 162 0.47 40.41 -10.65
CA LYS A 162 -0.88 40.85 -10.24
C LYS A 162 -1.97 40.06 -10.97
N LYS A 163 -1.76 39.75 -12.26
CA LYS A 163 -2.69 38.93 -13.04
C LYS A 163 -2.60 37.45 -12.65
N LEU A 164 -1.41 36.91 -12.41
CA LEU A 164 -1.26 35.54 -11.92
C LEU A 164 -1.94 35.35 -10.55
N ARG A 165 -1.87 36.33 -9.65
CA ARG A 165 -2.55 36.30 -8.33
C ARG A 165 -4.06 36.09 -8.43
N ASN A 166 -4.69 36.39 -9.56
CA ASN A 166 -6.12 36.14 -9.76
C ASN A 166 -6.44 34.64 -9.87
N TYR A 167 -5.49 33.85 -10.39
CA TYR A 167 -5.60 32.39 -10.59
C TYR A 167 -4.82 31.58 -9.55
N PHE A 168 -3.72 32.13 -9.06
CA PHE A 168 -2.87 31.53 -8.03
C PHE A 168 -3.00 32.32 -6.74
N ARG A 169 -3.69 31.73 -5.76
CA ARG A 169 -4.03 32.37 -4.50
C ARG A 169 -3.34 31.65 -3.36
N PRO A 170 -3.06 32.32 -2.24
CA PRO A 170 -2.61 31.64 -1.05
C PRO A 170 -3.74 30.75 -0.53
N GLY A 171 -3.40 29.61 0.06
CA GLY A 171 -4.38 28.73 0.66
C GLY A 171 -3.77 27.69 1.57
N THR A 172 -4.56 27.26 2.54
CA THR A 172 -4.24 26.11 3.39
C THR A 172 -4.91 24.88 2.83
N VAL A 173 -4.15 23.81 2.66
CA VAL A 173 -4.61 22.52 2.14
C VAL A 173 -4.47 21.47 3.22
N LYS A 174 -5.55 20.73 3.49
CA LYS A 174 -5.53 19.53 4.32
C LYS A 174 -5.13 18.33 3.48
N LEU A 175 -4.02 17.70 3.86
CA LEU A 175 -3.50 16.50 3.19
C LEU A 175 -4.23 15.25 3.69
N SER A 176 -4.09 14.14 2.95
CA SER A 176 -4.68 12.84 3.30
C SER A 176 -4.16 12.27 4.62
N ASN A 177 -2.97 12.69 5.06
CA ASN A 177 -2.39 12.31 6.35
C ASN A 177 -2.81 13.24 7.50
N GLY A 178 -3.81 14.10 7.30
CA GLY A 178 -4.33 15.04 8.29
C GLY A 178 -3.47 16.29 8.51
N LYS A 179 -2.27 16.36 7.91
CA LYS A 179 -1.39 17.53 8.01
C LYS A 179 -1.91 18.69 7.16
N GLU A 180 -1.71 19.90 7.66
CA GLU A 180 -2.02 21.11 6.90
C GLU A 180 -0.76 21.65 6.22
N ARG A 181 -0.93 22.21 5.02
CA ARG A 181 0.13 22.92 4.30
C ARG A 181 -0.36 24.27 3.81
N HIS A 182 0.48 25.27 4.03
CA HIS A 182 0.28 26.60 3.47
C HIS A 182 1.01 26.73 2.14
N GLU A 183 0.28 27.14 1.11
CA GLU A 183 0.79 27.28 -0.25
C GLU A 183 0.55 28.71 -0.71
N SER A 184 1.62 29.47 -0.95
CA SER A 184 1.52 30.88 -1.38
C SER A 184 1.04 31.03 -2.83
N TRP A 185 1.35 30.05 -3.67
CA TRP A 185 1.03 30.02 -5.10
C TRP A 185 0.21 28.77 -5.45
N LEU A 186 -1.01 28.68 -4.90
CA LEU A 186 -1.92 27.58 -5.18
C LEU A 186 -2.87 27.93 -6.34
N PHE A 187 -2.89 27.11 -7.39
CA PHE A 187 -3.83 27.28 -8.50
C PHE A 187 -5.26 26.99 -8.00
N LYS A 188 -6.00 28.06 -7.70
CA LYS A 188 -7.24 28.02 -6.91
C LYS A 188 -8.24 29.06 -7.42
N THR A 189 -9.49 28.63 -7.56
CA THR A 189 -10.64 29.48 -7.90
C THR A 189 -11.10 30.31 -6.70
N LYS A 190 -11.93 31.34 -6.94
CA LYS A 190 -12.54 32.12 -5.86
C LYS A 190 -13.42 31.24 -4.95
N ASP A 191 -14.09 30.25 -5.53
CA ASP A 191 -15.04 29.36 -4.87
C ASP A 191 -14.36 28.26 -4.03
N GLY A 192 -13.03 28.26 -3.96
CA GLY A 192 -12.28 27.35 -3.10
C GLY A 192 -11.68 26.14 -3.81
N LEU A 193 -12.12 25.80 -5.03
CA LEU A 193 -11.60 24.66 -5.79
C LEU A 193 -10.13 24.90 -6.18
N TYR A 194 -9.25 23.95 -5.87
CA TYR A 194 -7.81 24.03 -6.11
C TYR A 194 -7.25 22.78 -6.82
N LEU A 195 -6.12 22.96 -7.48
CA LEU A 195 -5.38 21.87 -8.12
C LEU A 195 -4.55 21.08 -7.10
N CYS A 196 -4.66 19.76 -7.13
CA CYS A 196 -3.81 18.85 -6.36
C CYS A 196 -2.38 18.83 -6.91
N LYS A 197 -1.40 18.68 -6.01
CA LYS A 197 0.00 18.40 -6.37
C LYS A 197 0.33 16.93 -6.18
N HIS A 198 1.27 16.41 -6.95
CA HIS A 198 1.75 15.03 -6.83
C HIS A 198 2.45 14.82 -5.49
N ASN A 199 3.30 15.77 -5.08
CA ASN A 199 4.11 15.67 -3.87
C ASN A 199 3.31 15.71 -2.55
N TRP A 200 2.00 15.96 -2.62
CA TRP A 200 1.08 15.86 -1.49
C TRP A 200 0.71 14.41 -1.17
N THR A 201 0.90 13.49 -2.11
CA THR A 201 0.65 12.07 -1.91
C THR A 201 1.79 11.47 -1.08
N PRO A 202 1.51 10.91 0.12
CA PRO A 202 2.54 10.31 0.94
C PRO A 202 3.12 9.07 0.27
N ILE A 203 4.43 8.88 0.39
CA ILE A 203 5.09 7.66 -0.06
C ILE A 203 4.87 6.58 1.00
N ILE A 204 4.15 5.52 0.63
CA ILE A 204 3.81 4.41 1.53
C ILE A 204 4.52 3.16 1.01
N ARG A 205 5.54 2.70 1.73
CA ARG A 205 6.29 1.50 1.35
C ARG A 205 5.49 0.25 1.67
N HIS A 206 5.39 -0.67 0.71
CA HIS A 206 4.82 -1.98 0.97
C HIS A 206 5.75 -2.79 1.87
N THR A 207 5.20 -3.36 2.94
CA THR A 207 5.86 -4.41 3.70
C THR A 207 5.95 -5.66 2.82
N LEU A 208 7.11 -6.31 2.74
CA LEU A 208 7.25 -7.55 1.96
C LEU A 208 6.48 -8.70 2.61
N VAL A 209 5.94 -9.61 1.79
CA VAL A 209 5.43 -10.90 2.26
C VAL A 209 6.64 -11.76 2.61
N ARG A 210 6.51 -12.65 3.60
CA ARG A 210 7.58 -13.60 3.91
C ARG A 210 7.78 -14.52 2.70
N PRO A 211 9.01 -14.87 2.30
CA PRO A 211 9.25 -15.65 1.08
C PRO A 211 8.52 -16.99 1.03
N ASP A 212 8.37 -17.62 2.20
CA ASP A 212 7.72 -18.92 2.44
C ASP A 212 6.21 -18.81 2.68
N ALA A 213 5.66 -17.59 2.83
CA ALA A 213 4.25 -17.41 3.13
C ALA A 213 3.39 -17.38 1.86
N SER A 214 2.33 -18.19 1.87
CA SER A 214 1.31 -18.25 0.82
C SER A 214 -0.06 -18.05 1.44
N PRO A 215 -1.02 -17.35 0.83
CA PRO A 215 -2.38 -17.27 1.37
C PRO A 215 -3.04 -18.63 1.66
N PHE A 216 -2.50 -19.71 1.08
CA PHE A 216 -2.96 -21.08 1.19
C PHE A 216 -2.05 -21.97 2.07
N ASP A 217 -1.09 -21.40 2.80
CA ASP A 217 -0.16 -22.14 3.68
C ASP A 217 -0.78 -22.58 5.03
N GLY A 218 -2.04 -22.23 5.29
CA GLY A 218 -2.71 -22.49 6.57
C GLY A 218 -2.28 -21.56 7.72
N ASN A 219 -1.39 -20.60 7.48
CA ASN A 219 -0.92 -19.64 8.47
C ASN A 219 -1.90 -18.48 8.63
N TRP A 220 -3.07 -18.78 9.17
CA TRP A 220 -4.14 -17.81 9.33
C TRP A 220 -3.76 -16.64 10.25
N THR A 221 -2.93 -16.86 11.27
CA THR A 221 -2.49 -15.78 12.18
C THR A 221 -1.67 -14.72 11.45
N TYR A 222 -0.75 -15.13 10.59
CA TYR A 222 0.03 -14.20 9.77
C TYR A 222 -0.85 -13.38 8.81
N TRP A 223 -1.70 -14.06 8.04
CA TRP A 223 -2.54 -13.42 7.03
C TRP A 223 -3.62 -12.53 7.65
N ALA A 224 -4.25 -12.97 8.74
CA ALA A 224 -5.24 -12.20 9.46
C ALA A 224 -4.61 -10.97 10.14
N THR A 225 -3.43 -11.09 10.76
CA THR A 225 -2.71 -9.94 11.32
C THR A 225 -2.33 -8.93 10.23
N ARG A 226 -1.88 -9.41 9.08
CA ARG A 226 -1.42 -8.57 7.97
C ARG A 226 -2.57 -7.88 7.22
N ARG A 227 -3.60 -8.63 6.82
CA ARG A 227 -4.69 -8.16 5.95
C ARG A 227 -5.93 -7.77 6.72
N GLY A 228 -6.17 -8.38 7.90
CA GLY A 228 -7.46 -8.34 8.59
C GLY A 228 -8.45 -9.35 8.03
N GLN A 229 -7.95 -10.29 7.22
CA GLN A 229 -8.68 -11.36 6.55
C GLN A 229 -7.72 -12.54 6.37
N ALA A 230 -8.21 -13.75 6.58
CA ALA A 230 -7.52 -14.99 6.27
C ALA A 230 -8.55 -16.03 5.84
N ILE A 231 -8.10 -17.01 5.04
CA ILE A 231 -8.91 -18.16 4.66
C ILE A 231 -9.31 -18.90 5.95
N ASP A 232 -10.56 -19.36 6.01
CA ASP A 232 -11.16 -20.07 7.14
C ASP A 232 -11.14 -19.32 8.48
N THR A 233 -10.90 -18.01 8.49
CA THR A 233 -10.94 -17.20 9.72
C THR A 233 -12.15 -16.28 9.72
N PRO A 234 -13.02 -16.33 10.74
CA PRO A 234 -14.14 -15.40 10.85
C PRO A 234 -13.69 -13.94 10.77
N THR A 235 -14.43 -13.10 10.06
CA THR A 235 -14.07 -11.68 9.85
C THR A 235 -13.90 -10.92 11.17
N ARG A 236 -14.69 -11.28 12.20
CA ARG A 236 -14.58 -10.69 13.55
C ARG A 236 -13.20 -10.96 14.16
N VAL A 237 -12.77 -12.21 14.14
CA VAL A 237 -11.45 -12.65 14.63
C VAL A 237 -10.33 -12.00 13.82
N ALA A 238 -10.41 -12.03 12.48
CA ALA A 238 -9.36 -11.48 11.64
C ALA A 238 -9.17 -9.96 11.83
N LYS A 239 -10.26 -9.21 12.02
CA LYS A 239 -10.21 -7.78 12.36
C LYS A 239 -9.56 -7.53 13.73
N LEU A 240 -9.87 -8.35 14.73
CA LEU A 240 -9.29 -8.23 16.07
C LEU A 240 -7.80 -8.57 16.07
N LEU A 241 -7.36 -9.60 15.34
CA LEU A 241 -5.94 -9.93 15.16
C LEU A 241 -5.17 -8.75 14.57
N LYS A 242 -5.71 -8.13 13.52
CA LYS A 242 -5.09 -6.94 12.92
C LYS A 242 -5.03 -5.78 13.92
N LYS A 243 -6.12 -5.52 14.66
CA LYS A 243 -6.19 -4.46 15.69
C LYS A 243 -5.15 -4.68 16.79
N GLN A 244 -4.99 -5.93 17.24
CA GLN A 244 -4.07 -6.34 18.31
C GLN A 244 -2.66 -6.70 17.80
N GLN A 245 -2.37 -6.50 16.52
CA GLN A 245 -1.09 -6.82 15.91
C GLN A 245 -0.66 -8.29 16.13
N GLY A 246 -1.64 -9.20 16.15
CA GLY A 246 -1.44 -10.63 16.33
C GLY A 246 -1.08 -11.05 17.76
N LYS A 247 -1.26 -10.16 18.75
CA LYS A 247 -0.92 -10.44 20.16
C LYS A 247 -2.16 -10.63 21.03
N CYS A 248 -2.04 -11.50 22.02
CA CYS A 248 -3.01 -11.64 23.09
C CYS A 248 -2.97 -10.41 24.00
N SER A 249 -4.13 -9.84 24.31
CA SER A 249 -4.22 -8.63 25.14
C SER A 249 -3.85 -8.87 26.62
N ARG A 250 -3.85 -10.12 27.09
CA ARG A 250 -3.53 -10.48 28.48
C ARG A 250 -2.06 -10.83 28.68
N CYS A 251 -1.54 -11.83 27.98
CA CYS A 251 -0.15 -12.28 28.15
C CYS A 251 0.86 -11.56 27.23
N GLY A 252 0.39 -10.81 26.23
CA GLY A 252 1.24 -10.09 25.28
C GLY A 252 1.95 -10.96 24.23
N GLN A 253 1.78 -12.29 24.30
CA GLN A 253 2.39 -13.23 23.35
C GLN A 253 1.66 -13.23 22.00
N TYR A 254 2.36 -13.61 20.94
CA TYR A 254 1.78 -13.74 19.61
C TYR A 254 0.93 -15.00 19.49
N PHE A 255 -0.16 -14.91 18.72
CA PHE A 255 -0.95 -16.08 18.34
C PHE A 255 -0.23 -16.91 17.28
N THR A 256 -0.25 -18.22 17.47
CA THR A 256 0.18 -19.22 16.50
C THR A 256 -1.02 -19.93 15.87
N PRO A 257 -0.89 -20.51 14.67
CA PRO A 257 -2.01 -21.23 14.05
C PRO A 257 -2.56 -22.40 14.87
N SER A 258 -1.74 -22.95 15.77
CA SER A 258 -2.11 -24.03 16.71
C SER A 258 -2.79 -23.55 17.99
N ASP A 259 -2.83 -22.24 18.25
CA ASP A 259 -3.43 -21.71 19.47
C ASP A 259 -4.96 -21.76 19.42
N LEU A 260 -5.57 -22.13 20.54
CA LEU A 260 -7.00 -21.91 20.77
C LEU A 260 -7.23 -20.47 21.19
N ILE A 261 -8.01 -19.75 20.38
CA ILE A 261 -8.29 -18.32 20.56
C ILE A 261 -9.76 -18.07 20.82
N GLU A 262 -10.05 -17.13 21.71
CA GLU A 262 -11.40 -16.76 22.09
C GLU A 262 -11.60 -15.24 22.01
N VAL A 263 -12.79 -14.84 21.57
CA VAL A 263 -13.21 -13.44 21.55
C VAL A 263 -13.84 -13.13 22.90
N ASP A 264 -13.30 -12.12 23.57
CA ASP A 264 -13.66 -11.69 24.91
C ASP A 264 -14.07 -10.20 24.91
N HIS A 265 -14.86 -9.80 25.91
CA HIS A 265 -15.19 -8.40 26.17
C HIS A 265 -14.25 -7.82 27.23
N ILE A 266 -13.57 -6.71 26.90
CA ILE A 266 -12.67 -5.97 27.80
C ILE A 266 -13.42 -5.61 29.09
N HIS A 267 -14.60 -5.01 28.94
CA HIS A 267 -15.58 -4.86 30.00
C HIS A 267 -16.67 -5.93 29.82
N PRO A 268 -16.77 -6.91 30.74
CA PRO A 268 -17.73 -8.02 30.62
C PRO A 268 -19.17 -7.54 30.42
N LEU A 269 -19.93 -8.24 29.59
CA LEU A 269 -21.36 -7.94 29.37
C LEU A 269 -22.15 -7.95 30.68
N SER A 270 -21.82 -8.87 31.58
CA SER A 270 -22.49 -9.00 32.88
C SER A 270 -22.25 -7.83 33.83
N LEU A 271 -21.22 -7.02 33.58
CA LEU A 271 -20.92 -5.81 34.37
C LEU A 271 -21.36 -4.53 33.65
N GLY A 272 -22.17 -4.63 32.58
CA GLY A 272 -22.66 -3.49 31.80
C GLY A 272 -21.89 -3.22 30.50
N GLY A 273 -20.99 -4.12 30.11
CA GLY A 273 -20.29 -4.08 28.82
C GLY A 273 -21.23 -4.18 27.61
N LYS A 274 -20.81 -3.60 26.49
CA LYS A 274 -21.54 -3.66 25.21
C LYS A 274 -20.82 -4.57 24.21
N ASP A 275 -21.56 -5.27 23.35
CA ASP A 275 -20.99 -6.07 22.26
C ASP A 275 -20.59 -5.19 21.06
N GLU A 276 -19.52 -4.40 21.22
CA GLU A 276 -18.98 -3.53 20.18
C GLU A 276 -17.47 -3.75 19.98
N TYR A 277 -16.97 -3.55 18.75
CA TYR A 277 -15.56 -3.77 18.41
C TYR A 277 -14.55 -2.98 19.27
N LYS A 278 -14.99 -1.89 19.91
CA LYS A 278 -14.16 -1.13 20.86
C LYS A 278 -13.95 -1.91 22.16
N ASN A 279 -14.98 -2.63 22.60
CA ASN A 279 -15.00 -3.48 23.79
C ASN A 279 -14.56 -4.92 23.53
N LEU A 280 -14.35 -5.34 22.28
CA LEU A 280 -13.89 -6.68 21.95
C LEU A 280 -12.35 -6.79 21.94
N GLN A 281 -11.87 -7.93 22.43
CA GLN A 281 -10.49 -8.38 22.35
C GLN A 281 -10.37 -9.88 22.05
N LEU A 282 -9.21 -10.32 21.57
CA LEU A 282 -8.83 -11.71 21.42
C LEU A 282 -7.84 -12.11 22.50
N LEU A 283 -8.09 -13.27 23.10
CA LEU A 283 -7.25 -13.89 24.11
C LEU A 283 -6.93 -15.32 23.73
N HIS A 284 -5.81 -15.85 24.23
CA HIS A 284 -5.63 -17.30 24.32
C HIS A 284 -6.70 -17.88 25.25
N ARG A 285 -7.14 -19.11 25.01
CA ARG A 285 -8.14 -19.78 25.86
C ARG A 285 -7.80 -19.71 27.36
N HIS A 286 -6.59 -20.11 27.74
CA HIS A 286 -6.14 -20.03 29.15
C HIS A 286 -6.14 -18.59 29.70
N CYS A 287 -5.75 -17.61 28.87
CA CYS A 287 -5.78 -16.19 29.26
C CYS A 287 -7.20 -15.66 29.47
N HIS A 288 -8.17 -16.19 28.74
CA HIS A 288 -9.58 -15.86 28.89
C HIS A 288 -10.15 -16.45 30.19
N ASP A 289 -9.79 -17.70 30.52
CA ASP A 289 -10.16 -18.35 31.78
C ASP A 289 -9.61 -17.57 32.98
N ASP A 290 -8.30 -17.21 32.95
CA ASP A 290 -7.66 -16.41 33.99
C ASP A 290 -8.31 -15.02 34.14
N LYS A 291 -8.67 -14.39 33.01
CA LYS A 291 -9.36 -13.10 33.04
C LYS A 291 -10.72 -13.25 33.71
N SER A 292 -11.53 -14.21 33.29
CA SER A 292 -12.88 -14.44 33.79
C SER A 292 -12.90 -14.75 35.29
N ALA A 293 -11.88 -15.46 35.79
CA ALA A 293 -11.70 -15.69 37.21
C ALA A 293 -11.39 -14.41 38.00
N SER A 294 -10.68 -13.46 37.39
CA SER A 294 -10.20 -12.23 38.05
C SER A 294 -11.11 -11.01 37.90
N ASP A 295 -11.91 -10.92 36.83
CA ASP A 295 -12.64 -9.70 36.46
C ASP A 295 -14.05 -9.60 37.04
N GLY A 296 -14.44 -10.57 37.88
CA GLY A 296 -15.72 -10.58 38.58
C GLY A 296 -16.92 -10.96 37.70
N SER A 297 -16.70 -11.28 36.43
CA SER A 297 -17.77 -11.71 35.49
C SER A 297 -18.55 -12.93 36.02
N LEU A 298 -17.85 -13.87 36.67
CA LEU A 298 -18.46 -15.07 37.29
C LEU A 298 -19.33 -14.79 38.52
N LYS A 299 -19.15 -13.66 39.21
CA LYS A 299 -19.90 -13.33 40.44
C LYS A 299 -21.33 -12.87 40.15
N SER A 300 -21.57 -12.32 38.96
CA SER A 300 -22.89 -11.86 38.52
C SER A 300 -23.87 -13.02 38.25
N SER A 301 -23.36 -14.17 37.80
CA SER A 301 -24.15 -15.39 37.55
C SER A 301 -24.62 -16.08 38.84
N SER A 302 -24.00 -15.79 39.98
CA SER A 302 -24.33 -16.39 41.28
C SER A 302 -25.43 -15.66 42.03
N LEU A 303 -25.84 -14.46 41.58
CA LEU A 303 -26.83 -13.61 42.26
C LEU A 303 -28.26 -13.78 41.70
N THR A 304 -28.47 -14.67 40.71
CA THR A 304 -29.79 -14.92 40.09
C THR A 304 -30.28 -16.37 40.24
N SER A 305 -29.66 -17.21 41.07
CA SER A 305 -30.20 -18.53 41.43
C SER A 305 -30.95 -18.48 42.76
N SER A 306 -32.03 -17.69 42.82
CA SER A 306 -33.12 -17.89 43.79
C SER A 306 -34.37 -18.24 42.98
N VAL A 307 -34.70 -19.53 43.06
CA VAL A 307 -35.83 -20.24 42.46
C VAL A 307 -37.08 -19.38 42.26
N LYS A 308 -37.46 -19.17 40.99
CA LYS A 308 -38.82 -19.38 40.50
C LYS A 308 -38.75 -20.05 39.13
N GLN A 309 -39.28 -21.27 39.05
CA GLN A 309 -39.57 -21.92 37.79
C GLN A 309 -40.59 -21.08 37.05
N ASP A 310 -40.27 -20.64 35.84
CA ASP A 310 -41.24 -20.54 34.75
C ASP A 310 -40.51 -20.68 33.42
N ASN A 311 -41.09 -21.53 32.57
CA ASN A 311 -40.61 -21.87 31.24
C ASN A 311 -40.56 -20.63 30.35
N THR A 312 -39.46 -20.46 29.60
CA THR A 312 -39.37 -20.19 28.15
C THR A 312 -38.09 -19.42 27.78
N GLY A 313 -37.47 -19.81 26.66
CA GLY A 313 -36.53 -18.95 25.92
C GLY A 313 -35.06 -19.37 25.91
N LEU A 314 -34.66 -20.12 24.87
CA LEU A 314 -33.26 -20.35 24.49
C LEU A 314 -32.48 -19.03 24.39
N THR A 315 -31.40 -18.89 25.16
CA THR A 315 -30.36 -17.86 24.93
C THR A 315 -29.05 -18.50 24.49
N LYS A 316 -28.47 -17.89 23.45
CA LYS A 316 -27.34 -18.38 22.64
C LYS A 316 -26.03 -18.44 23.45
N ARG A 317 -25.38 -19.61 23.44
CA ARG A 317 -24.01 -19.83 23.89
C ARG A 317 -23.00 -19.00 23.08
N SER A 318 -21.96 -18.55 23.77
CA SER A 318 -20.69 -18.10 23.20
C SER A 318 -20.17 -19.11 22.18
N GLN A 319 -19.91 -18.63 20.96
CA GLN A 319 -19.36 -19.46 19.89
C GLN A 319 -17.85 -19.63 20.12
N ALA A 320 -17.45 -20.80 20.62
CA ALA A 320 -16.09 -21.29 20.41
C ALA A 320 -15.90 -21.51 18.91
N VAL A 321 -14.90 -20.86 18.31
CA VAL A 321 -14.53 -21.12 16.93
C VAL A 321 -13.35 -22.08 16.95
N SER A 322 -13.64 -23.37 16.92
CA SER A 322 -12.65 -24.43 16.73
C SER A 322 -12.34 -24.55 15.24
N LEU A 323 -11.19 -24.04 14.80
CA LEU A 323 -10.68 -24.23 13.44
C LEU A 323 -9.67 -25.40 13.45
N THR A 324 -10.17 -26.62 13.63
CA THR A 324 -9.35 -27.83 13.48
C THR A 324 -9.69 -28.48 12.15
N ARG A 325 -8.66 -28.64 11.31
CA ARG A 325 -8.72 -29.37 10.04
C ARG A 325 -8.75 -30.87 10.36
N GLU A 326 -9.89 -31.52 10.14
CA GLU A 326 -9.91 -32.98 9.99
C GLU A 326 -9.17 -33.32 8.70
N GLN A 327 -7.98 -33.90 8.84
CA GLN A 327 -7.36 -34.64 7.74
C GLN A 327 -8.12 -35.95 7.60
N SER A 328 -8.83 -36.12 6.49
CA SER A 328 -9.31 -37.41 6.02
C SER A 328 -8.67 -37.69 4.66
N ASN A 329 -7.86 -38.77 4.68
CA ASN A 329 -7.25 -39.58 3.61
C ASN A 329 -6.67 -38.91 2.36
#